data_AF-A0A2M9G4E7-F1
#
_entry.id   AF-A0A2M9G4E7-F1
#
_cell.length_a   1.000
_cell.length_b   1.000
_cell.length_c   1.000
_cell.angle_alpha   90.00
_cell.angle_beta   90.00
_cell.angle_gamma   90.00
#
_symmetry.space_group_name_H-M   'P 1'
#
loop_
_entity.id
_entity.type
_entity.pdbx_description
1 polymer ?
#
loop_
_entity_poly.entity_id
_entity_poly.type
_entity_poly.pdbx_seq_one_letter_code
_entity_poly.pdbx_strand_id
1 'polypeptide(L)'
;MKRIIAPAGMALAAALCIAAPAAAQERSRGGELIEDIVRDVAIRVLDAAEAEIRRGRGGIGGVGAARSYPPLPDDASDEIRRELRQLDAEHDRKVAKLEQELRRKVEKAEAEFRREAAKEDKAGKIEEKGRKLDEKVSDAYDKFEDKLAEENERYDEKRAEILGRG
;
A
#
# COMPACT_ATOMS: atom_id res chain seq x y z
N MET A 1 25.38 85.52 14.36
CA MET A 1 25.01 84.31 15.14
C MET A 1 24.83 83.13 14.17
N LYS A 2 25.16 81.92 14.62
CA LYS A 2 25.27 80.63 13.88
C LYS A 2 23.92 79.96 13.55
N ARG A 3 24.01 78.91 12.68
CA ARG A 3 23.13 77.71 12.40
C ARG A 3 22.45 77.79 11.01
N ILE A 4 22.85 77.08 9.95
CA ILE A 4 23.07 75.63 9.61
C ILE A 4 21.78 74.77 9.60
N ILE A 5 21.60 74.05 8.47
CA ILE A 5 20.96 72.73 8.19
C ILE A 5 19.63 72.74 7.41
N ALA A 6 19.75 72.57 6.07
CA ALA A 6 19.23 71.53 5.15
C ALA A 6 17.87 70.78 5.41
N PRO A 7 17.26 70.21 4.33
CA PRO A 7 15.83 69.90 4.23
C PRO A 7 15.47 68.42 4.56
N ALA A 8 14.22 68.18 4.96
CA ALA A 8 13.61 66.85 5.07
C ALA A 8 12.13 66.97 4.68
N GLY A 9 11.50 66.07 3.94
CA GLY A 9 11.90 64.80 3.35
C GLY A 9 10.68 64.28 2.60
N MET A 10 10.89 63.82 1.37
CA MET A 10 9.93 63.06 0.56
C MET A 10 9.58 61.75 1.27
N ALA A 11 8.29 61.46 1.45
CA ALA A 11 7.83 60.11 1.80
C ALA A 11 6.95 59.59 0.65
N LEU A 12 7.60 58.93 -0.30
CA LEU A 12 6.96 58.16 -1.35
C LEU A 12 6.50 56.83 -0.71
N ALA A 13 5.19 56.64 -0.57
CA ALA A 13 4.61 55.38 -0.12
C ALA A 13 4.78 54.32 -1.23
N ALA A 14 5.84 53.53 -1.14
CA ALA A 14 6.03 52.36 -1.98
C ALA A 14 5.06 51.26 -1.53
N ALA A 15 3.95 51.12 -2.26
CA ALA A 15 3.10 49.93 -2.18
C ALA A 15 3.88 48.74 -2.75
N LEU A 16 4.52 47.96 -1.87
CA LEU A 16 5.05 46.65 -2.20
C LEU A 16 3.88 45.70 -2.46
N CYS A 17 3.47 45.55 -3.72
CA CYS A 17 2.77 44.36 -4.17
C CYS A 17 3.75 43.18 -4.04
N ILE A 18 3.66 42.45 -2.92
CA ILE A 18 4.34 41.17 -2.76
C ILE A 18 3.63 40.18 -3.69
N ALA A 19 4.05 40.15 -4.96
CA ALA A 19 3.77 39.03 -5.84
C ALA A 19 4.57 37.84 -5.30
N ALA A 20 3.92 36.99 -4.50
CA ALA A 20 4.51 35.73 -4.07
C ALA A 20 4.90 34.90 -5.31
N PRO A 21 6.04 34.17 -5.27
CA PRO A 21 6.57 33.51 -6.45
C PRO A 21 5.66 32.34 -6.84
N ALA A 22 5.14 32.36 -8.06
CA ALA A 22 4.32 31.28 -8.65
C ALA A 22 4.97 29.89 -8.53
N ALA A 23 6.30 29.81 -8.46
CA ALA A 23 7.07 28.58 -8.25
C ALA A 23 6.83 27.92 -6.88
N ALA A 24 6.53 28.69 -5.82
CA ALA A 24 6.17 28.11 -4.52
C ALA A 24 4.76 27.51 -4.56
N GLN A 25 3.85 28.13 -5.32
CA GLN A 25 2.48 27.66 -5.51
C GLN A 25 2.41 26.41 -6.41
N GLU A 26 3.24 26.32 -7.47
CA GLU A 26 3.35 25.11 -8.29
C GLU A 26 3.99 23.94 -7.55
N ARG A 27 5.03 24.17 -6.74
CA ARG A 27 5.61 23.10 -5.89
C ARG A 27 4.63 22.57 -4.86
N SER A 28 3.79 23.44 -4.28
CA SER A 28 2.71 23.02 -3.37
C SER A 28 1.70 22.12 -4.09
N ARG A 29 1.30 22.46 -5.31
CA ARG A 29 0.37 21.65 -6.14
C ARG A 29 0.98 20.32 -6.59
N GLY A 30 2.26 20.32 -6.95
CA GLY A 30 2.97 19.08 -7.31
C GLY A 30 3.07 18.12 -6.14
N GLY A 31 3.31 18.63 -4.92
CA GLY A 31 3.30 17.83 -3.70
C GLY A 31 1.93 17.20 -3.40
N GLU A 32 0.84 17.96 -3.52
CA GLU A 32 -0.52 17.44 -3.36
C GLU A 32 -0.85 16.33 -4.37
N LEU A 33 -0.51 16.54 -5.65
CA LEU A 33 -0.72 15.53 -6.70
C LEU A 33 0.05 14.22 -6.45
N ILE A 34 1.28 14.31 -5.94
CA ILE A 34 2.09 13.13 -5.58
C ILE A 34 1.39 12.32 -4.48
N GLU A 35 0.90 13.00 -3.44
CA GLU A 35 0.22 12.34 -2.32
C GLU A 35 -1.12 11.72 -2.76
N ASP A 36 -1.87 12.39 -3.63
CA ASP A 36 -3.11 11.85 -4.20
C ASP A 36 -2.86 10.57 -5.00
N ILE A 37 -1.84 10.55 -5.87
CA ILE A 37 -1.48 9.38 -6.66
C ILE A 37 -1.03 8.21 -5.76
N VAL A 38 -0.18 8.48 -4.77
CA VAL A 38 0.27 7.44 -3.82
C VAL A 38 -0.90 6.84 -3.08
N ARG A 39 -1.81 7.69 -2.57
CA ARG A 39 -3.00 7.23 -1.86
C ARG A 39 -3.91 6.41 -2.75
N ASP A 40 -4.11 6.85 -3.99
CA ASP A 40 -5.03 6.19 -4.91
C ASP A 40 -4.55 4.81 -5.35
N VAL A 41 -3.24 4.63 -5.53
CA VAL A 41 -2.63 3.40 -6.05
C VAL A 41 -2.20 2.45 -4.92
N ALA A 42 -1.36 2.92 -4.00
CA ALA A 42 -0.71 2.04 -3.03
C ALA A 42 -1.68 1.54 -1.94
N ILE A 43 -2.52 2.43 -1.41
CA ILE A 43 -3.46 2.07 -0.33
C ILE A 43 -4.56 1.15 -0.88
N ARG A 44 -5.12 1.46 -2.05
CA ARG A 44 -6.15 0.63 -2.69
C ARG A 44 -5.68 -0.81 -2.90
N VAL A 45 -4.44 -1.00 -3.32
CA VAL A 45 -3.89 -2.34 -3.58
C VAL A 45 -3.59 -3.11 -2.31
N LEU A 46 -3.11 -2.45 -1.25
CA LEU A 46 -2.94 -3.10 0.04
C LEU A 46 -4.29 -3.48 0.68
N ASP A 47 -5.31 -2.63 0.55
CA ASP A 47 -6.67 -2.93 1.01
C ASP A 47 -7.29 -4.11 0.24
N ALA A 48 -7.06 -4.17 -1.08
CA ALA A 48 -7.49 -5.30 -1.92
C ALA A 48 -6.81 -6.60 -1.50
N ALA A 49 -5.50 -6.56 -1.22
CA ALA A 49 -4.75 -7.72 -0.77
C ALA A 49 -5.24 -8.22 0.60
N GLU A 50 -5.53 -7.33 1.54
CA GLU A 50 -6.09 -7.70 2.83
C GLU A 50 -7.48 -8.34 2.67
N ALA A 51 -8.31 -7.82 1.77
CA ALA A 51 -9.60 -8.41 1.45
C ALA A 51 -9.45 -9.83 0.86
N GLU A 52 -8.46 -10.06 0.00
CA GLU A 52 -8.20 -11.37 -0.60
C GLU A 52 -7.68 -12.38 0.41
N ILE A 53 -6.76 -11.97 1.29
CA ILE A 53 -6.31 -12.79 2.44
C ILE A 53 -7.50 -13.17 3.32
N ARG A 54 -8.39 -12.22 3.60
CA ARG A 54 -9.57 -12.46 4.43
C ARG A 54 -10.56 -13.43 3.77
N ARG A 55 -10.71 -13.40 2.44
CA ARG A 55 -11.50 -14.41 1.69
C ARG A 55 -10.83 -15.79 1.71
N GLY A 56 -9.51 -15.83 1.58
CA GLY A 56 -8.72 -17.06 1.54
C GLY A 56 -8.54 -17.76 2.89
N ARG A 57 -8.56 -17.04 4.01
CA ARG A 57 -8.41 -17.61 5.37
C ARG A 57 -9.62 -18.43 5.79
N GLY A 58 -9.66 -19.68 5.37
CA GLY A 58 -10.56 -20.69 5.92
C GLY A 58 -9.94 -21.38 7.11
N GLY A 59 -10.38 -21.03 8.32
CA GLY A 59 -10.01 -21.70 9.56
C GLY A 59 -11.22 -21.77 10.49
N ILE A 60 -11.18 -22.65 11.50
CA ILE A 60 -12.28 -23.07 12.41
C ILE A 60 -12.80 -21.91 13.32
N GLY A 61 -12.65 -20.64 12.96
CA GLY A 61 -13.08 -19.50 13.79
C GLY A 61 -13.18 -18.13 13.11
N GLY A 62 -13.16 -18.02 11.78
CA GLY A 62 -13.20 -16.73 11.08
C GLY A 62 -14.61 -16.27 10.70
N VAL A 63 -15.15 -15.25 11.38
CA VAL A 63 -16.41 -14.58 11.01
C VAL A 63 -16.15 -13.63 9.83
N GLY A 64 -16.42 -14.10 8.62
CA GLY A 64 -16.35 -13.35 7.37
C GLY A 64 -16.62 -14.29 6.20
N ALA A 65 -16.76 -13.77 4.97
CA ALA A 65 -16.90 -14.56 3.73
C ALA A 65 -15.59 -15.32 3.37
N ALA A 66 -14.99 -15.96 4.37
CA ALA A 66 -13.85 -16.83 4.35
C ALA A 66 -14.25 -18.21 3.80
N ARG A 67 -13.32 -18.92 3.18
CA ARG A 67 -13.44 -20.37 2.89
C ARG A 67 -13.95 -21.11 4.15
N SER A 68 -15.23 -21.45 4.18
CA SER A 68 -15.81 -22.14 5.33
C SER A 68 -15.57 -23.63 5.17
N TYR A 69 -14.52 -24.16 5.80
CA TYR A 69 -14.36 -25.61 5.89
C TYR A 69 -15.41 -26.21 6.84
N PRO A 70 -15.92 -27.41 6.54
CA PRO A 70 -16.77 -28.11 7.49
C PRO A 70 -16.01 -28.36 8.80
N PRO A 71 -16.72 -28.35 9.95
CA PRO A 71 -16.12 -28.70 11.22
C PRO A 71 -15.47 -30.09 11.14
N LEU A 72 -14.46 -30.31 11.97
CA LEU A 72 -13.79 -31.60 12.04
C LEU A 72 -14.78 -32.68 12.49
N PRO A 73 -14.69 -33.91 11.95
CA PRO A 73 -15.44 -35.04 12.46
C PRO A 73 -15.21 -35.23 13.97
N ASP A 74 -16.27 -35.54 14.72
CA ASP A 74 -16.20 -35.71 16.18
C ASP A 74 -15.26 -36.86 16.59
N ASP A 75 -15.12 -37.86 15.71
CA ASP A 75 -14.27 -39.04 15.83
C ASP A 75 -12.84 -38.85 15.31
N ALA A 76 -12.50 -37.65 14.79
CA ALA A 76 -11.15 -37.35 14.35
C ALA A 76 -10.13 -37.58 15.48
N SER A 77 -9.11 -38.39 15.21
CA SER A 77 -8.09 -38.72 16.20
C SER A 77 -7.28 -37.49 16.64
N ASP A 78 -6.68 -37.56 17.84
CA ASP A 78 -5.84 -36.47 18.34
C ASP A 78 -4.62 -36.19 17.45
N GLU A 79 -4.16 -37.21 16.72
CA GLU A 79 -3.12 -37.07 15.70
C GLU A 79 -3.62 -36.24 14.52
N ILE A 80 -4.79 -36.56 13.95
CA ILE A 80 -5.41 -35.78 12.87
C ILE A 80 -5.60 -34.32 13.30
N ARG A 81 -6.12 -34.09 14.51
CA ARG A 81 -6.28 -32.75 15.08
C ARG A 81 -4.96 -32.00 15.23
N ARG A 82 -3.87 -32.70 15.60
CA ARG A 82 -2.52 -32.12 15.72
C ARG A 82 -1.97 -31.72 14.37
N GLU A 83 -2.08 -32.59 13.36
CA GLU A 83 -1.60 -32.32 12.00
C GLU A 83 -2.32 -31.14 11.36
N LEU A 84 -3.65 -31.07 11.51
CA LEU A 84 -4.44 -29.94 11.00
C LEU A 84 -4.05 -28.61 11.64
N ARG A 85 -3.83 -28.57 12.97
CA ARG A 85 -3.34 -27.35 13.64
C ARG A 85 -1.96 -26.93 13.14
N GLN A 86 -1.08 -27.89 12.83
CA GLN A 86 0.23 -27.58 12.27
C GLN A 86 0.12 -27.05 10.85
N LEU A 87 -0.78 -27.63 10.04
CA LEU A 87 -1.07 -27.17 8.68
C LEU A 87 -1.62 -25.73 8.68
N ASP A 88 -2.57 -25.42 9.55
CA ASP A 88 -3.12 -24.07 9.73
C ASP A 88 -2.02 -23.06 10.07
N ALA A 89 -1.16 -23.41 11.03
CA ALA A 89 -0.06 -22.53 11.44
C ALA A 89 0.99 -22.34 10.35
N GLU A 90 1.25 -23.35 9.51
CA GLU A 90 2.16 -23.24 8.37
C GLU A 90 1.57 -22.31 7.29
N HIS A 91 0.29 -22.49 6.96
CA HIS A 91 -0.43 -21.68 5.98
C HIS A 91 -0.48 -20.21 6.39
N ASP A 92 -0.89 -19.91 7.63
CA ASP A 92 -0.93 -18.56 8.18
C ASP A 92 0.44 -17.86 8.09
N ARG A 93 1.53 -18.58 8.40
CA ARG A 93 2.89 -18.04 8.30
C ARG A 93 3.29 -17.69 6.87
N LYS A 94 2.91 -18.53 5.90
CA LYS A 94 3.21 -18.27 4.49
C LYS A 94 2.38 -17.15 3.92
N VAL A 95 1.09 -17.10 4.22
CA VAL A 95 0.21 -15.98 3.84
C VAL A 95 0.75 -14.66 4.39
N ALA A 96 1.14 -14.62 5.67
CA ALA A 96 1.76 -13.42 6.26
C ALA A 96 3.07 -13.02 5.57
N LYS A 97 3.86 -14.00 5.10
CA LYS A 97 5.07 -13.73 4.33
C LYS A 97 4.77 -13.14 2.95
N LEU A 98 3.75 -13.67 2.25
CA LEU A 98 3.29 -13.14 0.96
C LEU A 98 2.79 -11.70 1.10
N GLU A 99 2.00 -11.42 2.14
CA GLU A 99 1.54 -10.07 2.48
C GLU A 99 2.71 -9.12 2.73
N GLN A 100 3.70 -9.54 3.52
CA GLN A 100 4.90 -8.75 3.77
C GLN A 100 5.71 -8.51 2.49
N GLU A 101 5.83 -9.51 1.61
CA GLU A 101 6.50 -9.36 0.31
C GLU A 101 5.79 -8.34 -0.58
N LEU A 102 4.46 -8.37 -0.66
CA LEU A 102 3.67 -7.38 -1.39
C LEU A 102 3.89 -5.99 -0.80
N ARG A 103 3.71 -5.81 0.51
CA ARG A 103 3.89 -4.53 1.19
C ARG A 103 5.26 -3.92 0.90
N ARG A 104 6.34 -4.69 0.99
CA ARG A 104 7.70 -4.22 0.68
C ARG A 104 7.85 -3.77 -0.78
N LYS A 105 7.20 -4.46 -1.72
CA LYS A 105 7.23 -4.05 -3.14
C LYS A 105 6.48 -2.74 -3.36
N VAL A 106 5.30 -2.60 -2.75
CA VAL A 106 4.49 -1.38 -2.81
C VAL A 106 5.26 -0.20 -2.20
N GLU A 107 5.79 -0.35 -0.99
CA GLU A 107 6.60 0.69 -0.31
C GLU A 107 7.82 1.10 -1.14
N LYS A 108 8.50 0.14 -1.79
CA LYS A 108 9.65 0.43 -2.65
C LYS A 108 9.24 1.19 -3.90
N ALA A 109 8.14 0.79 -4.55
CA ALA A 109 7.63 1.45 -5.75
C ALA A 109 7.18 2.88 -5.43
N GLU A 110 6.50 3.07 -4.30
CA GLU A 110 6.09 4.37 -3.78
C GLU A 110 7.29 5.28 -3.51
N ALA A 111 8.31 4.77 -2.80
CA ALA A 111 9.51 5.55 -2.49
C ALA A 111 10.26 5.98 -3.77
N GLU A 112 10.33 5.10 -4.77
CA GLU A 112 10.91 5.42 -6.07
C GLU A 112 10.09 6.51 -6.78
N PHE A 113 8.75 6.37 -6.82
CA PHE A 113 7.85 7.36 -7.40
C PHE A 113 8.01 8.72 -6.72
N ARG A 114 7.94 8.79 -5.39
CA ARG A 114 8.10 10.03 -4.62
C ARG A 114 9.43 10.71 -4.92
N ARG A 115 10.53 9.95 -4.92
CA ARG A 115 11.88 10.48 -5.21
C ARG A 115 11.97 11.05 -6.63
N GLU A 116 11.31 10.41 -7.58
CA GLU A 116 11.35 10.82 -8.98
C GLU A 116 10.40 11.97 -9.29
N ALA A 117 9.18 11.94 -8.76
CA ALA A 117 8.17 12.97 -8.96
C ALA A 117 8.55 14.29 -8.27
N ALA A 118 9.24 14.24 -7.13
CA ALA A 118 9.74 15.43 -6.44
C ALA A 118 10.79 16.24 -7.25
N LYS A 119 11.34 15.65 -8.33
CA LYS A 119 12.28 16.31 -9.25
C LYS A 119 11.59 16.90 -10.48
N GLU A 120 10.29 16.69 -10.63
CA GLU A 120 9.51 17.13 -11.78
C GLU A 120 8.66 18.34 -11.41
N ASP A 121 8.75 19.40 -12.21
CA ASP A 121 7.93 20.60 -12.02
C ASP A 121 6.64 20.58 -12.88
N LYS A 122 6.48 19.58 -13.76
CA LYS A 122 5.35 19.47 -14.69
C LYS A 122 4.37 18.40 -14.26
N ALA A 123 3.11 18.78 -14.01
CA ALA A 123 2.04 17.86 -13.63
C ALA A 123 1.94 16.63 -14.56
N GLY A 124 1.96 16.82 -15.89
CA GLY A 124 1.88 15.70 -16.84
C GLY A 124 3.05 14.70 -16.75
N LYS A 125 4.22 15.11 -16.24
CA LYS A 125 5.36 14.21 -15.99
C LYS A 125 5.19 13.45 -14.67
N ILE A 126 4.62 14.09 -13.66
CA ILE A 126 4.23 13.44 -12.40
C ILE A 126 3.17 12.37 -12.68
N GLU A 127 2.16 12.66 -13.50
CA GLU A 127 1.13 11.69 -13.93
C GLU A 127 1.71 10.52 -14.73
N GLU A 128 2.65 10.78 -15.65
CA GLU A 128 3.36 9.71 -16.38
C GLU A 128 4.09 8.77 -15.43
N LYS A 129 4.76 9.31 -14.41
CA LYS A 129 5.41 8.51 -13.36
C LYS A 129 4.39 7.79 -12.47
N GLY A 130 3.23 8.40 -12.23
CA GLY A 130 2.11 7.79 -11.51
C GLY A 130 1.57 6.55 -12.20
N ARG A 131 1.43 6.57 -13.53
CA ARG A 131 1.06 5.37 -14.31
C ARG A 131 2.09 4.25 -14.18
N LYS A 132 3.38 4.57 -14.12
CA LYS A 132 4.44 3.57 -13.89
C LYS A 132 4.41 3.00 -12.47
N LEU A 133 4.01 3.80 -11.48
CA LEU A 133 3.75 3.31 -10.13
C LEU A 133 2.59 2.31 -10.15
N ASP A 134 1.49 2.65 -10.81
CA ASP A 134 0.30 1.81 -10.95
C ASP A 134 0.62 0.48 -11.62
N GLU A 135 1.35 0.48 -12.75
CA GLU A 135 1.82 -0.75 -13.41
C GLU A 135 2.67 -1.62 -12.46
N LYS A 136 3.65 -1.04 -11.75
CA LYS A 136 4.52 -1.79 -10.83
C LYS A 136 3.76 -2.39 -9.65
N VAL A 137 2.79 -1.64 -9.10
CA VAL A 137 1.99 -2.07 -7.96
C VAL A 137 0.99 -3.15 -8.39
N SER A 138 0.36 -3.01 -9.56
CA SER A 138 -0.52 -4.02 -10.15
C SER A 138 0.23 -5.32 -10.44
N ASP A 139 1.39 -5.25 -11.11
CA ASP A 139 2.26 -6.42 -11.34
C ASP A 139 2.68 -7.13 -10.04
N ALA A 140 2.86 -6.36 -8.96
CA ALA A 140 3.20 -6.92 -7.66
C ALA A 140 2.00 -7.63 -7.02
N TYR A 141 0.80 -7.07 -7.20
CA TYR A 141 -0.47 -7.62 -6.74
C TYR A 141 -0.83 -8.91 -7.48
N ASP A 142 -0.75 -8.94 -8.82
CA ASP A 142 -1.06 -10.14 -9.61
C ASP A 142 -0.18 -11.33 -9.17
N LYS A 143 1.12 -11.09 -8.98
CA LYS A 143 2.04 -12.10 -8.45
C LYS A 143 1.75 -12.52 -7.01
N PHE A 144 1.14 -11.64 -6.22
CA PHE A 144 0.70 -11.97 -4.87
C PHE A 144 -0.54 -12.85 -4.93
N GLU A 145 -1.52 -12.51 -5.77
CA GLU A 145 -2.75 -13.27 -5.98
C GLU A 145 -2.45 -14.69 -6.49
N ASP A 146 -1.60 -14.83 -7.52
CA ASP A 146 -1.19 -16.14 -8.05
C ASP A 146 -0.58 -17.04 -6.96
N LYS A 147 0.34 -16.49 -6.16
CA LYS A 147 0.99 -17.23 -5.08
C LYS A 147 0.05 -17.55 -3.93
N LEU A 148 -0.88 -16.66 -3.63
CA LEU A 148 -1.89 -16.89 -2.59
C LEU A 148 -2.85 -18.00 -3.03
N ALA A 149 -3.28 -17.99 -4.29
CA ALA A 149 -4.11 -19.04 -4.87
C ALA A 149 -3.39 -20.40 -4.82
N GLU A 150 -2.13 -20.47 -5.23
CA GLU A 150 -1.33 -21.70 -5.17
C GLU A 150 -1.15 -22.22 -3.72
N GLU A 151 -0.87 -21.34 -2.76
CA GLU A 151 -0.74 -21.76 -1.36
C GLU A 151 -2.08 -22.22 -0.76
N ASN A 152 -3.19 -21.60 -1.17
CA ASN A 152 -4.54 -22.01 -0.78
C ASN A 152 -4.92 -23.39 -1.36
N GLU A 153 -4.56 -23.67 -2.62
CA GLU A 153 -4.75 -24.99 -3.24
C GLU A 153 -3.93 -26.06 -2.51
N ARG A 154 -2.65 -25.79 -2.25
CA ARG A 154 -1.78 -26.71 -1.48
C ARG A 154 -2.32 -26.99 -0.07
N TYR A 155 -2.92 -25.99 0.57
CA TYR A 155 -3.58 -26.17 1.86
C TYR A 155 -4.80 -27.08 1.74
N ASP A 156 -5.65 -26.87 0.72
CA ASP A 156 -6.83 -27.72 0.47
C ASP A 156 -6.45 -29.18 0.27
N GLU A 157 -5.47 -29.43 -0.59
CA GLU A 157 -4.97 -30.78 -0.90
C GLU A 157 -4.46 -31.48 0.36
N LYS A 158 -3.58 -30.80 1.12
CA LYS A 158 -3.04 -31.37 2.38
C LYS A 158 -4.12 -31.59 3.43
N ARG A 159 -5.08 -30.68 3.54
CA ARG A 159 -6.21 -30.82 4.48
C ARG A 159 -7.06 -32.03 4.10
N ALA A 160 -7.37 -32.21 2.82
CA ALA A 160 -8.12 -33.36 2.33
C ALA A 160 -7.35 -34.67 2.55
N GLU A 161 -6.04 -34.68 2.33
CA GLU A 161 -5.19 -35.84 2.57
C GLU A 161 -5.17 -36.24 4.06
N ILE A 162 -5.00 -35.28 4.97
CA ILE A 162 -5.03 -35.54 6.41
C ILE A 162 -6.39 -36.12 6.81
N LEU A 163 -7.48 -35.50 6.38
CA LEU A 163 -8.84 -35.97 6.70
C LEU A 163 -9.17 -37.33 6.08
N GLY A 164 -8.62 -37.65 4.91
CA GLY A 164 -8.84 -38.96 4.26
C GLY A 164 -8.09 -40.13 4.92
N ARG A 165 -7.21 -39.87 5.89
CA ARG A 165 -6.48 -40.89 6.66
C ARG A 165 -7.17 -41.26 7.98
N GLY A 166 -8.09 -40.41 8.46
CA GLY A 166 -8.87 -40.63 9.68
C GLY A 166 -10.13 -41.42 9.38
#